data_AF-A0A973GW70-F1
#
_entry.id   AF-A0A973GW70-F1
#
_cell.length_a   1.000
_cell.length_b   1.000
_cell.length_c   1.000
_cell.angle_alpha   90.00
_cell.angle_beta   90.00
_cell.angle_gamma   90.00
#
_symmetry.space_group_name_H-M   'P 1'
#
loop_
_entity.id
_entity.type
_entity.pdbx_description
1 polymer ?
#
loop_
_entity_poly.entity_id
_entity_poly.type
_entity_poly.pdbx_seq_one_letter_code
_entity_poly.pdbx_strand_id
1 'polypeptide(L)'
;MLLAIFNSGCSVFGIRTYETTKYELIFDEANKEIRYYDSYIVAKTTVKGEFKEAQGAAFRILAGYIFGDNEKKQKIAMTAPVVQEPTAGSERIPMTAPV
;
A
#
# COMPACT_ATOMS: atom_id res chain seq x y z
N MET A 1 -10.29 -20.35 -45.53
CA MET A 1 -10.90 -19.02 -45.30
C MET A 1 -11.85 -19.16 -44.14
N LEU A 2 -11.71 -18.57 -42.96
CA LEU A 2 -10.66 -17.82 -42.29
C LEU A 2 -11.01 -17.99 -40.79
N LEU A 3 -10.00 -18.25 -39.97
CA LEU A 3 -10.07 -18.31 -38.52
C LEU A 3 -10.61 -16.98 -37.96
N ALA A 4 -11.55 -17.00 -37.01
CA ALA A 4 -11.86 -15.84 -36.19
C ALA A 4 -12.24 -16.29 -34.77
N ILE A 5 -11.19 -16.52 -33.98
CA ILE A 5 -11.26 -16.58 -32.52
C ILE A 5 -11.53 -15.14 -32.08
N PHE A 6 -12.77 -14.81 -31.71
CA PHE A 6 -13.05 -13.54 -31.03
C PHE A 6 -12.59 -13.68 -29.58
N ASN A 7 -11.33 -13.32 -29.39
CA ASN A 7 -10.65 -13.24 -28.11
C ASN A 7 -11.18 -12.01 -27.34
N SER A 8 -12.44 -12.07 -26.91
CA SER A 8 -12.94 -11.20 -25.85
C SER A 8 -12.57 -11.84 -24.53
N GLY A 9 -11.27 -11.90 -24.26
CA GLY A 9 -10.76 -12.16 -22.93
C GLY A 9 -11.32 -11.07 -22.02
N CYS A 10 -12.26 -11.44 -21.17
CA CYS A 10 -12.54 -10.70 -19.96
C CYS A 10 -11.20 -10.52 -19.24
N SER A 11 -10.66 -9.30 -19.24
CA SER A 11 -9.63 -8.86 -18.29
C SER A 11 -10.28 -8.74 -16.90
N VAL A 12 -10.81 -9.85 -16.40
CA VAL A 12 -11.20 -10.02 -15.00
C VAL A 12 -10.12 -10.89 -14.38
N PHE A 13 -9.74 -10.58 -13.14
CA PHE A 13 -8.71 -11.22 -12.32
C PHE A 13 -7.31 -10.60 -12.40
N GLY A 14 -7.19 -9.38 -11.88
CA GLY A 14 -6.01 -9.01 -11.11
C GLY A 14 -5.90 -9.94 -9.90
N ILE A 15 -5.01 -10.92 -9.97
CA ILE A 15 -4.73 -11.85 -8.87
C ILE A 15 -4.10 -11.03 -7.74
N ARG A 16 -4.89 -10.69 -6.72
CA ARG A 16 -4.38 -10.11 -5.46
C ARG A 16 -3.99 -11.26 -4.55
N THR A 17 -2.70 -11.63 -4.55
CA THR A 17 -2.17 -12.75 -3.75
C THR A 17 -2.13 -12.45 -2.25
N TYR A 18 -2.19 -11.17 -1.86
CA TYR A 18 -2.07 -10.72 -0.48
C TYR A 18 -3.29 -9.90 -0.06
N GLU A 19 -3.61 -9.94 1.24
CA GLU A 19 -4.64 -9.09 1.81
C GLU A 19 -4.25 -7.61 1.64
N THR A 20 -5.22 -6.78 1.28
CA THR A 20 -5.04 -5.34 1.10
C THR A 20 -5.94 -4.56 2.02
N THR A 21 -5.49 -3.38 2.46
CA THR A 21 -6.32 -2.47 3.26
C THR A 21 -7.61 -2.16 2.52
N LYS A 22 -8.75 -2.45 3.15
CA LYS A 22 -10.06 -2.15 2.60
C LYS A 22 -10.31 -0.65 2.64
N TYR A 23 -10.95 -0.14 1.60
CA TYR A 23 -11.35 1.25 1.52
C TYR A 23 -12.68 1.37 0.76
N GLU A 24 -13.41 2.44 1.06
CA GLU A 24 -14.54 2.91 0.26
C GLU A 24 -14.03 3.96 -0.72
N LEU A 25 -14.41 3.81 -2.00
CA LEU A 25 -14.07 4.77 -3.04
C LEU A 25 -15.12 5.89 -3.03
N ILE A 26 -14.72 7.09 -2.57
CA ILE A 26 -15.60 8.26 -2.53
C ILE A 26 -15.65 8.93 -3.90
N PHE A 27 -14.52 8.98 -4.59
CA PHE A 27 -14.37 9.71 -5.85
C PHE A 27 -13.27 9.11 -6.71
N ASP A 28 -13.51 9.05 -8.02
CA ASP A 28 -12.57 8.54 -9.02
C ASP A 28 -12.69 9.40 -10.29
N GLU A 29 -11.64 10.15 -10.58
CA GLU A 29 -11.46 10.85 -11.85
C GLU A 29 -10.10 10.48 -12.43
N ALA A 30 -9.96 10.58 -13.76
CA ALA A 30 -8.88 10.00 -14.57
C ALA A 30 -7.46 9.92 -13.98
N ASN A 31 -7.04 10.85 -13.11
CA ASN A 31 -5.70 10.85 -12.49
C ASN A 31 -5.70 10.90 -10.95
N LYS A 32 -6.86 10.82 -10.29
CA LYS A 32 -7.00 11.04 -8.85
C LYS A 32 -8.14 10.20 -8.27
N GLU A 33 -7.86 9.56 -7.15
CA GLU A 33 -8.86 8.83 -6.37
C GLU A 33 -8.92 9.38 -4.94
N ILE A 34 -10.14 9.51 -4.40
CA ILE A 34 -10.39 9.77 -2.99
C ILE A 34 -10.88 8.47 -2.35
N ARG A 35 -10.08 7.94 -1.43
CA ARG A 35 -10.33 6.69 -0.73
C ARG A 35 -10.55 6.95 0.76
N TYR A 36 -11.65 6.45 1.30
CA TYR A 36 -11.92 6.42 2.73
C TYR A 36 -11.46 5.10 3.33
N TYR A 37 -10.61 5.18 4.35
CA TYR A 37 -10.12 4.03 5.09
C TYR A 37 -10.74 4.04 6.48
N ASP A 38 -11.37 2.93 6.87
CA ASP A 38 -11.79 2.71 8.26
C ASP A 38 -10.58 2.63 9.20
N SER A 39 -10.81 2.61 10.51
CA SER A 39 -9.72 2.39 11.46
C SER A 39 -9.11 0.99 11.30
N TYR A 40 -7.79 0.91 11.19
CA TYR A 40 -7.04 -0.35 11.11
C TYR A 40 -5.77 -0.29 11.96
N ILE A 41 -5.24 -1.47 12.31
CA ILE A 41 -4.01 -1.62 13.09
C ILE A 41 -2.82 -1.71 12.14
N VAL A 42 -1.73 -1.03 12.50
CA VAL A 42 -0.47 -1.07 11.74
C VAL A 42 0.70 -1.41 12.64
N ALA A 43 1.62 -2.23 12.13
CA ALA A 43 2.97 -2.31 12.67
C ALA A 43 3.82 -1.22 12.00
N LYS A 44 4.42 -0.34 12.80
CA LYS A 44 5.24 0.77 12.32
C LYS A 44 6.65 0.69 12.92
N THR A 45 7.65 1.06 12.12
CA THR A 45 9.02 1.26 12.57
C THR A 45 9.57 2.57 12.01
N THR A 46 10.52 3.17 12.71
CA THR A 46 11.19 4.40 12.30
C THR A 46 12.68 4.14 12.27
N VAL A 47 13.31 4.47 11.14
CA VAL A 47 14.77 4.38 10.96
C VAL A 47 15.30 5.73 10.48
N LYS A 48 16.54 6.04 10.85
CA LYS A 48 17.25 7.24 10.39
C LYS A 48 18.16 6.88 9.22
N GLY A 49 18.33 7.79 8.28
CA GLY A 49 19.21 7.64 7.12
C GLY A 49 18.59 8.22 5.86
N GLU A 50 19.34 8.15 4.75
CA GLU A 50 18.85 8.52 3.44
C GLU A 50 17.67 7.64 3.04
N PHE A 51 16.63 8.23 2.41
CA PHE A 51 15.34 7.58 2.16
C PHE A 51 15.48 6.19 1.49
N LYS A 52 16.37 6.08 0.50
CA LYS A 52 16.61 4.84 -0.24
C LYS A 52 17.21 3.72 0.61
N GLU A 53 18.12 4.05 1.52
CA GLU A 53 18.77 3.07 2.41
C GLU A 53 17.85 2.72 3.59
N ALA A 54 17.21 3.75 4.15
CA ALA A 54 16.22 3.64 5.20
C ALA A 54 15.06 2.71 4.82
N GLN A 55 14.60 2.75 3.56
CA GLN A 55 13.54 1.89 3.06
C GLN A 55 13.83 0.40 3.29
N GLY A 56 15.00 -0.08 2.85
CA GLY A 56 15.37 -1.49 2.97
C GLY A 56 15.57 -1.91 4.43
N ALA A 57 16.21 -1.06 5.22
CA ALA A 57 16.42 -1.30 6.64
C ALA A 57 15.10 -1.39 7.43
N ALA A 58 14.17 -0.45 7.19
CA ALA A 58 12.86 -0.45 7.81
C ALA A 58 12.04 -1.69 7.43
N PHE A 59 12.02 -2.04 6.14
CA PHE A 59 11.28 -3.21 5.68
C PHE A 59 11.81 -4.50 6.30
N ARG A 60 13.14 -4.64 6.46
CA ARG A 60 13.73 -5.83 7.10
C ARG A 60 13.25 -6.02 8.54
N ILE A 61 13.08 -4.94 9.29
CA ILE A 61 12.52 -4.99 10.67
C ILE A 61 11.08 -5.49 10.63
N LEU A 62 10.24 -4.92 9.76
CA LEU A 62 8.85 -5.34 9.60
C LEU A 62 8.74 -6.80 9.12
N ALA A 63 9.58 -7.21 8.18
CA ALA A 63 9.64 -8.58 7.69
C ALA A 63 10.01 -9.57 8.81
N GLY A 64 10.96 -9.22 9.68
CA GLY A 64 11.27 -10.00 10.87
C GLY A 64 10.04 -10.21 11.74
N TYR A 65 9.35 -9.12 12.08
CA TYR A 65 8.10 -9.18 12.86
C TYR A 65 7.02 -10.06 12.20
N ILE A 66 6.81 -9.91 10.89
CA ILE A 66 5.83 -10.68 10.11
C ILE A 66 6.18 -12.18 10.08
N PHE A 67 7.46 -12.53 9.95
CA PHE A 67 7.90 -13.92 9.80
C PHE A 67 8.20 -14.64 11.13
N GLY A 68 7.85 -14.04 12.26
CA GLY A 68 7.89 -14.70 13.57
C GLY A 68 8.91 -14.14 14.55
N ASP A 69 9.60 -13.04 14.23
CA ASP A 69 10.39 -12.29 15.21
C ASP A 69 9.52 -11.28 15.98
N ASN A 70 8.44 -11.79 16.57
CA ASN A 70 7.59 -11.09 17.53
C ASN A 70 7.55 -11.88 18.83
N GLU A 71 7.06 -11.27 19.91
CA GLU A 71 7.04 -11.88 21.24
C GLU A 71 6.31 -13.24 21.27
N LYS A 72 5.28 -13.41 20.43
CA LYS A 72 4.49 -14.64 20.34
C LYS A 72 5.11 -15.70 19.42
N LYS A 73 6.19 -15.39 18.72
CA LYS A 73 6.84 -16.26 17.72
C LYS A 73 5.89 -16.79 16.64
N GLN A 74 4.91 -15.97 16.26
CA GLN A 74 3.86 -16.33 15.30
C GLN A 74 4.11 -15.69 13.94
N LYS A 75 3.85 -16.43 12.85
CA LYS A 75 3.84 -15.86 11.50
C LYS A 75 2.55 -15.08 11.27
N ILE A 76 2.67 -13.91 10.70
CA ILE A 76 1.58 -13.05 10.24
C ILE A 76 1.56 -13.12 8.71
N ALA A 77 0.37 -13.13 8.09
CA ALA A 77 0.27 -13.10 6.64
C ALA A 77 0.81 -11.77 6.10
N MET A 78 1.54 -11.82 4.98
CA MET A 78 1.95 -10.60 4.30
C MET A 78 0.74 -9.85 3.73
N THR A 79 0.76 -8.53 3.84
CA THR A 79 -0.25 -7.61 3.29
C THR A 79 0.39 -6.63 2.31
N ALA A 80 -0.43 -6.00 1.49
CA ALA A 80 0.00 -4.98 0.55
C ALA A 80 -0.97 -3.79 0.54
N PRO A 81 -0.51 -2.56 0.22
CA PRO A 81 0.88 -2.16 0.06
C PRO A 81 1.60 -1.95 1.40
N VAL A 82 2.93 -1.78 1.36
CA VAL A 82 3.72 -1.26 2.50
C VAL A 82 3.83 0.25 2.34
N VAL A 83 3.38 1.01 3.34
CA VAL A 83 3.38 2.48 3.33
C VAL A 83 4.64 3.02 4.00
N GLN A 84 5.22 4.08 3.44
CA GLN A 84 6.41 4.75 3.96
C GLN A 84 6.16 6.25 4.01
N GLU A 85 6.67 6.89 5.05
CA GLU A 85 6.49 8.32 5.29
C GLU A 85 7.81 8.92 5.78
N PRO A 86 8.38 9.92 5.08
CA PRO A 86 9.52 10.68 5.59
C PRO A 86 9.12 11.40 6.88
N THR A 87 9.93 11.25 7.94
CA THR A 87 9.70 11.97 9.20
C THR A 87 10.16 13.44 9.13
N ALA A 88 10.93 13.81 8.10
CA ALA A 88 11.44 15.17 7.91
C ALA A 88 10.51 15.99 7.01
N GLY A 89 9.84 16.98 7.60
CA GLY A 89 9.18 18.09 6.91
C GLY A 89 7.77 17.77 6.41
N SER A 90 6.75 18.25 7.11
CA SER A 90 5.42 18.41 6.52
C SER A 90 5.47 19.55 5.50
N GLU A 91 5.19 19.27 4.24
CA GLU A 91 4.98 20.33 3.26
C GLU A 91 3.56 20.88 3.44
N ARG A 92 3.43 22.18 3.70
CA ARG A 92 2.12 22.82 3.80
C ARG A 92 1.53 22.91 2.39
N ILE A 93 0.42 22.20 2.15
CA ILE A 93 -0.39 22.41 0.95
C ILE A 93 -1.08 23.78 1.12
N PRO A 94 -0.82 24.77 0.26
CA PRO A 94 -1.50 26.06 0.35
C PRO A 94 -3.00 25.85 0.08
N MET A 95 -3.85 26.29 1.02
CA MET A 95 -5.30 26.31 0.81
C MET A 95 -5.61 27.29 -0.32
N THR A 96 -6.17 26.80 -1.42
CA THR A 96 -6.80 27.67 -2.42
C THR A 96 -8.16 28.11 -1.88
N ALA A 97 -8.42 29.41 -1.92
CA ALA A 97 -9.69 29.99 -1.50
C ALA A 97 -10.87 29.33 -2.26
N PRO A 98 -12.03 29.14 -1.61
CA PRO A 98 -13.22 28.61 -2.29
C PRO A 98 -13.66 29.60 -3.38
N VAL A 99 -13.99 29.08 -4.56
CA VAL A 99 -14.73 29.80 -5.60
C VAL A 99 -16.23 29.66 -5.36
#